data_AF-A0AB73GCC3-F1
#
_entry.id   AF-A0AB73GCC3-F1
#
_cell.length_a   1.000
_cell.length_b   1.000
_cell.length_c   1.000
_cell.angle_alpha   90.00
_cell.angle_beta   90.00
_cell.angle_gamma   90.00
#
_symmetry.space_group_name_H-M   'P 1'
#
loop_
_entity.id
_entity.type
_entity.pdbx_description
1 polymer ?
#
loop_
_entity_poly.entity_id
_entity_poly.type
_entity_poly.pdbx_seq_one_letter_code
_entity_poly.pdbx_strand_id
1 'polypeptide(L)'
;MSDDGIRVYAESNNKESFAVSDRIKKTTEQWDKCEIDTSEKNKERSKEEMAFIENMNSSQGKKYFMNEKHAFTTNCMVWEDVTLITGKVPAMIIAGQVSMASKPKWNGREYSFIFNNGSMVARFTPSKKEHKLIIQNGGNFYGCGPSVIDRRFED
;
A
#
# COMPACT_ATOMS: atom_id res chain seq x y z
N MET A 1 31.03 25.95 -18.45
CA MET A 1 30.14 24.76 -18.28
C MET A 1 29.04 24.95 -19.31
N SER A 2 29.03 24.08 -20.30
CA SER A 2 28.20 24.22 -21.50
C SER A 2 26.73 24.03 -21.16
N ASP A 3 25.90 24.88 -21.75
CA ASP A 3 24.45 24.79 -21.76
C ASP A 3 24.07 23.63 -22.69
N ASP A 4 23.47 22.57 -22.15
CA ASP A 4 23.16 21.35 -22.92
C ASP A 4 21.98 21.55 -23.90
N GLY A 5 21.43 22.77 -23.99
CA GLY A 5 20.41 23.15 -24.99
C GLY A 5 19.05 22.45 -24.82
N ILE A 6 18.89 21.66 -23.76
CA ILE A 6 17.67 20.93 -23.45
C ILE A 6 16.68 21.88 -22.78
N ARG A 7 15.63 22.27 -23.51
CA ARG A 7 14.47 22.97 -22.97
C ARG A 7 13.48 21.96 -22.41
N VAL A 8 13.20 22.04 -21.12
CA VAL A 8 12.14 21.24 -20.48
C VAL A 8 10.84 22.01 -20.58
N TYR A 9 9.88 21.45 -21.30
CA TYR A 9 8.53 21.98 -21.43
C TYR A 9 7.61 21.19 -20.52
N ALA A 10 6.93 21.88 -19.60
CA ALA A 10 5.83 21.31 -18.84
C ALA A 10 4.54 21.95 -19.37
N GLU A 11 3.66 21.12 -19.95
CA GLU A 11 2.33 21.50 -20.41
C GLU A 11 1.31 21.08 -19.34
N SER A 12 0.43 22.01 -18.96
CA SER A 12 -0.70 21.70 -18.10
C SER A 12 -1.67 20.73 -18.80
N ASN A 13 -2.29 19.81 -18.06
CA ASN A 13 -3.26 18.83 -18.62
C ASN A 13 -4.48 19.47 -19.32
N ASN A 14 -4.74 20.76 -19.10
CA ASN A 14 -5.79 21.51 -19.79
C ASN A 14 -5.30 22.29 -21.03
N LYS A 15 -4.02 22.19 -21.39
CA LYS A 15 -3.36 22.87 -22.53
C LYS A 15 -3.40 24.41 -22.55
N GLU A 16 -3.81 25.04 -21.45
CA GLU A 16 -3.98 26.50 -21.39
C GLU A 16 -2.74 27.26 -20.89
N SER A 17 -1.74 26.55 -20.35
CA SER A 17 -0.52 27.16 -19.82
C SER A 17 0.70 26.28 -20.08
N PHE A 18 1.81 26.91 -20.50
CA PHE A 18 3.12 26.29 -20.65
C PHE A 18 4.16 27.05 -19.82
N ALA A 19 5.10 26.31 -19.21
CA ALA A 19 6.27 26.89 -18.57
C ALA A 19 7.54 26.44 -19.30
N VAL A 20 8.40 27.40 -19.64
CA VAL A 20 9.75 27.16 -20.19
C VAL A 20 10.73 27.69 -19.14
N SER A 21 11.59 26.82 -18.62
CA SER A 21 12.58 27.20 -17.61
C SER A 21 13.99 27.00 -18.16
N ASP A 22 14.70 28.11 -18.36
CA ASP A 22 16.16 28.13 -18.50
C ASP A 22 16.75 28.12 -17.08
N ARG A 23 17.60 27.14 -16.78
CA ARG A 23 18.01 26.85 -15.42
C ARG A 23 18.93 27.95 -14.84
N ILE A 24 18.49 28.49 -13.70
CA ILE A 24 19.25 29.09 -12.57
C ILE A 24 19.38 30.62 -12.56
N LYS A 25 18.45 31.28 -11.83
CA LYS A 25 18.78 32.34 -10.85
C LYS A 25 17.70 32.40 -9.76
N LYS A 26 18.17 32.32 -8.51
CA LYS A 26 17.42 32.31 -7.24
C LYS A 26 16.10 33.10 -7.25
N THR A 27 15.00 32.40 -7.04
CA THR A 27 13.85 32.90 -6.27
C THR A 27 13.49 31.83 -5.27
N THR A 28 13.55 32.21 -4.00
CA THR A 28 13.10 31.48 -2.82
C THR A 28 11.74 30.88 -3.13
N GLU A 29 11.65 29.56 -3.26
CA GLU A 29 10.36 28.91 -3.22
C GLU A 29 9.70 29.32 -1.91
N GLN A 30 8.43 29.73 -1.98
CA GLN A 30 7.67 30.08 -0.81
C GLN A 30 7.14 28.78 -0.22
N TRP A 31 7.91 28.19 0.69
CA TRP A 31 7.55 26.98 1.43
C TRP A 31 6.44 27.25 2.47
N ASP A 32 5.91 28.48 2.56
CA ASP A 32 4.84 28.91 3.47
C ASP A 32 3.51 28.15 3.27
N LYS A 33 3.36 27.40 2.18
CA LYS A 33 2.18 26.57 1.88
C LYS A 33 2.47 25.07 1.85
N CYS A 34 3.71 24.66 2.13
CA CYS A 34 4.01 23.27 2.42
C CYS A 34 3.60 23.01 3.86
N GLU A 35 2.37 22.54 4.07
CA GLU A 35 2.04 21.88 5.32
C GLU A 35 2.88 20.61 5.41
N ILE A 36 3.57 20.43 6.53
CA ILE A 36 4.12 19.13 6.91
C ILE A 36 2.95 18.17 6.85
N ASP A 37 2.98 17.18 5.95
CA ASP A 37 2.05 16.06 5.96
C ASP A 37 2.13 15.47 7.37
N THR A 38 1.11 15.78 8.19
CA THR A 38 1.14 15.49 9.62
C THR A 38 1.10 13.99 9.76
N SER A 39 2.29 13.38 9.83
CA SER A 39 2.48 11.94 9.97
C SER A 39 1.68 11.40 11.17
N GLU A 40 1.37 12.23 12.15
CA GLU A 40 0.52 11.93 13.30
C GLU A 40 -0.96 11.74 12.93
N LYS A 41 -1.57 12.63 12.13
CA LYS A 41 -2.97 12.46 11.67
C LYS A 41 -3.14 11.22 10.81
N ASN A 42 -2.18 10.95 9.92
CA ASN A 42 -2.20 9.75 9.08
C ASN A 42 -1.99 8.47 9.92
N LYS A 43 -1.14 8.52 10.95
CA LYS A 43 -0.97 7.42 11.91
C LYS A 43 -2.24 7.19 12.74
N GLU A 44 -2.90 8.24 13.19
CA GLU A 44 -4.11 8.16 14.00
C GLU A 44 -5.29 7.59 13.19
N ARG A 45 -5.51 8.12 11.98
CA ARG A 45 -6.48 7.55 11.02
C ARG A 45 -6.19 6.08 10.73
N SER A 46 -4.92 5.71 10.49
CA SER A 46 -4.54 4.31 10.25
C SER A 46 -4.85 3.42 11.46
N LYS A 47 -4.66 3.91 12.69
CA LYS A 47 -5.00 3.18 13.92
C LYS A 47 -6.51 3.00 14.07
N GLU A 48 -7.29 4.04 13.84
CA GLU A 48 -8.76 3.98 13.90
C GLU A 48 -9.32 3.00 12.87
N GLU A 49 -8.83 3.05 11.63
CA GLU A 49 -9.26 2.12 10.58
C GLU A 49 -8.88 0.68 10.94
N MET A 50 -7.68 0.44 11.48
CA MET A 50 -7.29 -0.89 11.94
C MET A 50 -8.14 -1.39 13.11
N ALA A 51 -8.47 -0.52 14.07
CA ALA A 51 -9.37 -0.87 15.16
C ALA A 51 -10.79 -1.19 14.65
N PHE A 52 -11.27 -0.49 13.63
CA PHE A 52 -12.53 -0.80 12.98
C PHE A 52 -12.51 -2.20 12.33
N ILE A 53 -11.44 -2.53 11.59
CA ILE A 53 -11.27 -3.85 10.97
C ILE A 53 -11.22 -4.97 12.02
N GLU A 54 -10.52 -4.74 13.13
CA GLU A 54 -10.40 -5.72 14.23
C GLU A 54 -11.74 -6.06 14.90
N ASN A 55 -12.67 -5.10 14.92
CA ASN A 55 -13.98 -5.25 15.56
C ASN A 55 -15.09 -5.70 14.60
N MET A 56 -14.76 -5.96 13.33
CA MET A 56 -15.75 -6.46 12.36
C MET A 56 -16.26 -7.85 12.73
N ASN A 57 -17.57 -8.04 12.59
CA ASN A 57 -18.14 -9.39 12.61
C ASN A 57 -17.80 -10.17 11.33
N SER A 58 -18.05 -11.48 11.34
CA SER A 58 -17.69 -12.36 10.23
C SER A 58 -18.33 -12.00 8.89
N SER A 59 -19.56 -11.44 8.88
CA SER A 59 -20.24 -11.02 7.66
C SER A 59 -19.63 -9.74 7.08
N GLN A 60 -19.36 -8.76 7.95
CA GLN A 60 -18.66 -7.53 7.60
C GLN A 60 -17.27 -7.83 7.04
N GLY A 61 -16.49 -8.66 7.73
CA GLY A 61 -15.17 -9.08 7.27
C GLY A 61 -15.23 -9.79 5.92
N LYS A 62 -16.25 -10.62 5.67
CA LYS A 62 -16.42 -11.25 4.35
C LYS A 62 -16.61 -10.21 3.26
N LYS A 63 -17.50 -9.22 3.47
CA LYS A 63 -17.73 -8.17 2.47
C LYS A 63 -16.45 -7.36 2.24
N TYR A 64 -15.81 -6.92 3.30
CA TYR A 64 -14.59 -6.13 3.28
C TYR A 64 -13.46 -6.86 2.55
N PHE A 65 -13.05 -8.04 3.01
CA PHE A 65 -11.90 -8.74 2.44
C PHE A 65 -12.14 -9.41 1.09
N MET A 66 -13.38 -9.82 0.80
CA MET A 66 -13.68 -10.59 -0.43
C MET A 66 -14.26 -9.75 -1.56
N ASN A 67 -15.03 -8.69 -1.25
CA ASN A 67 -15.75 -7.94 -2.28
C ASN A 67 -15.12 -6.58 -2.57
N GLU A 68 -14.44 -6.01 -1.59
CA GLU A 68 -13.77 -4.71 -1.70
C GLU A 68 -12.26 -4.93 -1.87
N LYS A 69 -11.61 -3.96 -2.54
CA LYS A 69 -10.15 -3.96 -2.71
C LYS A 69 -9.56 -3.06 -1.63
N HIS A 70 -8.66 -3.63 -0.84
CA HIS A 70 -7.92 -2.89 0.18
C HIS A 70 -6.44 -3.24 0.07
N ALA A 71 -5.58 -2.24 0.19
CA ALA A 71 -4.14 -2.41 0.22
C ALA A 71 -3.66 -2.30 1.67
N PHE A 72 -2.92 -3.31 2.13
CA PHE A 72 -2.31 -3.36 3.44
C PHE A 72 -0.80 -3.40 3.28
N THR A 73 -0.11 -2.32 3.63
CA THR A 73 1.35 -2.28 3.66
C THR A 73 1.84 -2.68 5.04
N THR A 74 2.84 -3.53 5.08
CA THR A 74 3.38 -4.07 6.33
C THR A 74 4.84 -4.44 6.17
N ASN A 75 5.59 -4.43 7.26
CA ASN A 75 6.98 -4.83 7.23
C ASN A 75 7.12 -6.34 7.52
N CYS A 76 7.83 -7.12 6.70
CA CYS A 76 8.11 -8.53 7.01
C CYS A 76 9.56 -8.73 7.47
N MET A 77 9.77 -9.77 8.28
CA MET A 77 11.11 -10.12 8.78
C MET A 77 12.15 -10.38 7.67
N VAL A 78 11.72 -10.85 6.49
CA VAL A 78 12.63 -11.25 5.39
C VAL A 78 12.58 -10.30 4.21
N TRP A 79 11.44 -9.67 3.98
CA TRP A 79 11.22 -8.74 2.88
C TRP A 79 10.69 -7.48 3.50
N GLU A 80 11.43 -6.37 3.40
CA GLU A 80 11.14 -5.09 4.07
C GLU A 80 9.66 -4.69 4.01
N ASP A 81 9.26 -3.79 3.13
CA ASP A 81 7.85 -3.46 2.97
C ASP A 81 7.21 -4.41 1.95
N VAL A 82 6.12 -5.03 2.38
CA VAL A 82 5.24 -5.81 1.51
C VAL A 82 3.85 -5.19 1.52
N THR A 83 3.16 -5.28 0.39
CA THR A 83 1.76 -4.85 0.28
C THR A 83 0.88 -6.03 -0.10
N LEU A 84 -0.14 -6.28 0.71
CA LEU A 84 -1.19 -7.26 0.46
C LEU A 84 -2.43 -6.54 -0.06
N ILE A 85 -2.89 -6.93 -1.25
CA ILE A 85 -4.12 -6.39 -1.85
C ILE A 85 -5.22 -7.45 -1.76
N THR A 86 -6.32 -7.10 -1.10
CA THR A 86 -7.49 -7.98 -0.89
C THR A 86 -8.50 -7.89 -2.02
N GLY A 87 -9.54 -8.73 -1.95
CA GLY A 87 -10.66 -8.75 -2.90
C GLY A 87 -10.77 -10.07 -3.68
N LYS A 88 -11.65 -10.09 -4.69
CA LYS A 88 -11.89 -11.30 -5.52
C LYS A 88 -10.67 -11.72 -6.36
N VAL A 89 -9.80 -10.75 -6.68
CA VAL A 89 -8.57 -10.95 -7.43
C VAL A 89 -7.43 -10.32 -6.62
N PRO A 90 -6.91 -11.02 -5.61
CA PRO A 90 -5.87 -10.48 -4.73
C PRO A 90 -4.52 -10.35 -5.44
N ALA A 91 -3.62 -9.59 -4.84
CA ALA A 91 -2.23 -9.49 -5.26
C ALA A 91 -1.29 -9.30 -4.06
N MET A 92 -0.02 -9.64 -4.25
CA MET A 92 1.08 -9.32 -3.34
C MET A 92 2.11 -8.48 -4.05
N ILE A 93 2.63 -7.46 -3.37
CA ILE A 93 3.77 -6.67 -3.82
C ILE A 93 4.91 -6.90 -2.84
N ILE A 94 6.04 -7.39 -3.33
CA ILE A 94 7.23 -7.67 -2.53
C ILE A 94 8.44 -7.14 -3.30
N ALA A 95 9.21 -6.22 -2.71
CA ALA A 95 10.38 -5.61 -3.35
C ALA A 95 10.09 -5.07 -4.77
N GLY A 96 8.93 -4.43 -4.95
CA GLY A 96 8.46 -3.87 -6.22
C GLY A 96 7.93 -4.90 -7.24
N GLN A 97 8.03 -6.20 -6.96
CA GLN A 97 7.47 -7.26 -7.81
C GLN A 97 6.02 -7.52 -7.44
N VAL A 98 5.14 -7.52 -8.44
CA VAL A 98 3.71 -7.80 -8.26
C VAL A 98 3.43 -9.27 -8.62
N SER A 99 2.92 -10.03 -7.66
CA SER A 99 2.38 -11.37 -7.87
C SER A 99 0.86 -11.32 -7.78
N MET A 100 0.20 -11.57 -8.91
CA MET A 100 -1.24 -11.85 -8.90
C MET A 100 -1.50 -13.15 -8.14
N ALA A 101 -2.58 -13.16 -7.37
CA ALA A 101 -2.91 -14.25 -6.48
C ALA A 101 -4.26 -14.89 -6.84
N SER A 102 -4.52 -16.06 -6.26
CA SER A 102 -5.69 -16.89 -6.56
C SER A 102 -6.26 -17.53 -5.30
N LYS A 103 -7.48 -18.07 -5.43
CA LYS A 103 -8.23 -18.74 -4.36
C LYS A 103 -8.34 -17.90 -3.07
N PRO A 104 -8.77 -16.62 -3.14
CA PRO A 104 -9.06 -15.84 -1.94
C PRO A 104 -10.13 -16.53 -1.11
N LYS A 105 -9.99 -16.49 0.21
CA LYS A 105 -10.95 -17.06 1.16
C LYS A 105 -11.00 -16.20 2.42
N TRP A 106 -12.21 -16.03 2.95
CA TRP A 106 -12.47 -15.51 4.29
C TRP A 106 -13.22 -16.57 5.08
N ASN A 107 -12.66 -17.00 6.21
CA ASN A 107 -13.26 -18.05 7.06
C ASN A 107 -14.01 -17.50 8.28
N GLY A 108 -14.24 -16.18 8.34
CA GLY A 108 -14.84 -15.51 9.50
C GLY A 108 -13.83 -14.84 10.42
N ARG A 109 -12.54 -15.18 10.29
CA ARG A 109 -11.44 -14.66 11.13
C ARG A 109 -10.17 -14.32 10.34
N GLU A 110 -9.86 -15.10 9.32
CA GLU A 110 -8.64 -15.00 8.52
C GLU A 110 -8.99 -14.84 7.04
N TYR A 111 -8.32 -13.89 6.40
CA TYR A 111 -8.27 -13.77 4.96
C TYR A 111 -7.03 -14.49 4.43
N SER A 112 -7.17 -15.32 3.41
CA SER A 112 -6.04 -16.04 2.83
C SER A 112 -6.13 -16.18 1.31
N PHE A 113 -4.99 -16.30 0.66
CA PHE A 113 -4.89 -16.60 -0.77
C PHE A 113 -3.54 -17.23 -1.12
N ILE A 114 -3.45 -17.76 -2.33
CA ILE A 114 -2.24 -18.37 -2.88
C ILE A 114 -1.62 -17.44 -3.91
N PHE A 115 -0.31 -17.24 -3.85
CA PHE A 115 0.44 -16.38 -4.78
C PHE A 115 1.75 -17.06 -5.22
N ASN A 116 2.57 -16.34 -5.98
CA ASN A 116 3.84 -16.82 -6.52
C ASN A 116 3.69 -18.18 -7.23
N ASN A 117 2.80 -18.23 -8.23
CA ASN A 117 2.50 -19.42 -9.03
C ASN A 117 2.10 -20.67 -8.23
N GLY A 118 1.50 -20.50 -7.05
CA GLY A 118 1.05 -21.62 -6.24
C GLY A 118 1.99 -22.01 -5.10
N SER A 119 3.20 -21.46 -5.07
CA SER A 119 4.24 -21.86 -4.12
C SER A 119 4.09 -21.24 -2.72
N MET A 120 3.35 -20.13 -2.61
CA MET A 120 3.25 -19.39 -1.36
C MET A 120 1.80 -19.10 -0.98
N VAL A 121 1.55 -19.02 0.33
CA VAL A 121 0.23 -18.70 0.91
C VAL A 121 0.35 -17.48 1.80
N ALA A 122 -0.46 -16.46 1.54
CA ALA A 122 -0.62 -15.30 2.42
C ALA A 122 -1.81 -15.51 3.35
N ARG A 123 -1.66 -15.17 4.62
CA ARG A 123 -2.71 -15.25 5.65
C ARG A 123 -2.74 -13.96 6.46
N PHE A 124 -3.84 -13.24 6.40
CA PHE A 124 -4.07 -12.03 7.16
C PHE A 124 -5.14 -12.26 8.23
N THR A 125 -4.75 -12.15 9.49
CA THR A 125 -5.64 -12.22 10.66
C THR A 125 -5.67 -10.85 11.35
N PRO A 126 -6.75 -10.06 11.18
CA PRO A 126 -6.83 -8.72 11.75
C PRO A 126 -6.65 -8.69 13.26
N SER A 127 -7.18 -9.67 13.98
CA SER A 127 -7.16 -9.71 15.44
C SER A 127 -5.78 -9.97 16.06
N LYS A 128 -4.73 -10.24 15.27
CA LYS A 128 -3.36 -10.42 15.79
C LYS A 128 -2.70 -9.06 15.99
N LYS A 129 -1.99 -8.87 17.11
CA LYS A 129 -1.37 -7.56 17.42
C LYS A 129 -0.10 -7.29 16.62
N GLU A 130 0.82 -8.25 16.61
CA GLU A 130 2.15 -8.08 16.00
C GLU A 130 2.15 -8.58 14.56
N HIS A 131 2.08 -9.89 14.33
CA HIS A 131 2.14 -10.47 12.98
C HIS A 131 0.75 -10.73 12.39
N LYS A 132 0.08 -9.68 11.91
CA LYS A 132 -1.24 -9.78 11.26
C LYS A 132 -1.17 -10.55 9.96
N LEU A 133 -0.11 -10.32 9.17
CA LEU A 133 0.15 -11.06 7.94
C LEU A 133 1.21 -12.14 8.20
N ILE A 134 0.94 -13.35 7.73
CA ILE A 134 1.89 -14.45 7.69
C ILE A 134 1.98 -14.95 6.25
N ILE A 135 3.20 -15.02 5.73
CA ILE A 135 3.51 -15.63 4.44
C ILE A 135 4.10 -17.02 4.72
N GLN A 136 3.55 -18.05 4.10
CA GLN A 136 4.04 -19.42 4.19
C GLN A 136 4.66 -19.85 2.86
N ASN A 137 5.82 -20.48 2.92
CA ASN A 137 6.45 -21.19 1.81
C ASN A 137 6.87 -22.59 2.28
N GLY A 138 6.11 -23.62 1.89
CA GLY A 138 6.31 -24.98 2.41
C GLY A 138 6.22 -25.03 3.94
N GLY A 139 7.29 -25.46 4.61
CA GLY A 139 7.38 -25.48 6.08
C GLY A 139 7.80 -24.16 6.73
N ASN A 140 8.20 -23.15 5.95
CA ASN A 140 8.70 -21.88 6.46
C ASN A 140 7.58 -20.84 6.61
N PHE A 141 7.66 -20.04 7.67
CA PHE A 141 6.70 -18.99 7.98
C PHE A 141 7.42 -17.65 8.18
N TYR A 142 6.90 -16.62 7.55
CA TYR A 142 7.40 -15.26 7.61
C TYR A 142 6.29 -14.35 8.13
N GLY A 143 6.45 -13.89 9.37
CA GLY A 143 5.55 -12.94 9.99
C GLY A 143 5.82 -11.52 9.50
N CYS A 144 4.74 -10.77 9.29
CA CYS A 144 4.77 -9.37 8.88
C CYS A 144 3.87 -8.52 9.78
N GLY A 145 4.40 -7.40 10.23
CA GLY A 145 3.75 -6.53 11.19
C GLY A 145 4.61 -5.33 11.62
N PRO A 146 3.99 -4.22 12.08
CA PRO A 146 2.56 -3.91 12.04
C PRO A 146 2.07 -3.66 10.61
N SER A 147 0.74 -3.63 10.40
CA SER A 147 0.13 -3.35 9.09
C SER A 147 -0.60 -2.02 9.11
N VAL A 148 -0.47 -1.24 8.04
CA VAL A 148 -1.18 0.01 7.79
C VAL A 148 -2.00 -0.12 6.50
N ILE A 149 -3.11 0.60 6.41
CA ILE A 149 -3.92 0.62 5.19
C ILE A 149 -3.34 1.67 4.26
N ASP A 150 -3.02 1.24 3.04
CA ASP A 150 -2.52 2.14 2.01
C ASP A 150 -3.69 2.70 1.19
N ARG A 151 -3.93 4.00 1.33
CA ARG A 151 -4.94 4.75 0.59
C ARG A 151 -4.36 5.54 -0.58
N ARG A 152 -3.04 5.48 -0.83
CA ARG A 152 -2.37 6.24 -1.90
C ARG A 152 -2.80 5.83 -3.31
N PHE A 153 -3.62 4.79 -3.43
CA PHE A 153 -4.15 4.27 -4.69
C PHE A 153 -5.59 4.73 -4.98
N GLU A 154 -6.15 5.66 -4.20
CA GLU A 154 -7.52 6.19 -4.38
C GLU A 154 -7.60 7.50 -5.19
N ASP A 155 -6.48 7.99 -5.76
CA ASP A 155 -6.43 9.20 -6.62
C ASP A 155 -6.23 8.89 -8.11
#